data_AF-A0A919CB07-F1
#
_entry.id   AF-A0A919CB07-F1
#
_cell.length_a   1.000
_cell.length_b   1.000
_cell.length_c   1.000
_cell.angle_alpha   90.00
_cell.angle_beta   90.00
_cell.angle_gamma   90.00
#
_symmetry.space_group_name_H-M   'P 1'
#
loop_
_entity.id
_entity.type
_entity.pdbx_description
1 polymer ?
#
loop_
_entity_poly.entity_id
_entity_poly.type
_entity_poly.pdbx_seq_one_letter_code
_entity_poly.pdbx_strand_id
1 'polypeptide(L)'
;MATTQLNARVPEELAARVRASASRAGMNLGDYVASVLEADQAAASGGPELREARARMHAAAAYRKWLADGRPETDAMSLDEVFGD
;
A
#
# COMPACT_ATOMS: atom_id res chain seq x y z
N MET A 1 -5.48 -0.15 25.32
CA MET A 1 -4.43 0.60 24.59
C MET A 1 -5.04 1.89 24.07
N ALA A 2 -4.26 2.97 23.98
CA ALA A 2 -4.75 4.22 23.39
C ALA A 2 -4.90 4.05 21.87
N THR A 3 -6.00 4.55 21.30
CA THR A 3 -6.22 4.58 19.85
C THR A 3 -5.68 5.88 19.26
N THR A 4 -5.18 5.82 18.03
CA THR A 4 -4.71 6.99 17.26
C THR A 4 -5.45 7.05 15.93
N GLN A 5 -5.81 8.24 15.48
CA GLN A 5 -6.49 8.44 14.20
C GLN A 5 -5.49 8.64 13.06
N LEU A 6 -5.62 7.83 12.01
CA LEU A 6 -4.93 8.02 10.74
C LEU A 6 -5.90 8.67 9.73
N ASN A 7 -5.48 9.78 9.12
CA ASN A 7 -6.27 10.47 8.10
C ASN A 7 -5.65 10.24 6.72
N ALA A 8 -6.38 9.58 5.82
CA ALA A 8 -5.94 9.33 4.46
C ALA A 8 -7.04 9.69 3.46
N ARG A 9 -6.66 10.32 2.34
CA ARG A 9 -7.55 10.51 1.19
C ARG A 9 -7.35 9.36 0.22
N VAL A 10 -8.44 8.70 -0.15
CA VAL A 10 -8.42 7.57 -1.10
C VAL A 10 -9.42 7.83 -2.23
N PRO A 11 -9.21 7.26 -3.42
CA PRO A 11 -10.21 7.30 -4.49
C PRO A 11 -11.56 6.77 -4.01
N GLU A 12 -12.65 7.38 -4.47
CA GLU A 12 -14.01 7.04 -4.06
C GLU A 12 -14.35 5.57 -4.30
N GLU A 13 -13.96 5.03 -5.46
CA GLU A 13 -14.16 3.62 -5.77
C GLU A 13 -13.45 2.69 -4.79
N LEU A 14 -12.24 3.04 -4.35
CA LEU A 14 -11.52 2.26 -3.36
C LEU A 14 -12.26 2.31 -2.01
N ALA A 15 -12.72 3.49 -1.60
CA ALA A 15 -13.53 3.63 -0.40
C ALA A 15 -14.79 2.76 -0.46
N ALA A 16 -15.49 2.73 -1.60
CA ALA A 16 -16.67 1.89 -1.80
C ALA A 16 -16.34 0.39 -1.71
N ARG A 17 -15.26 -0.05 -2.37
CA ARG A 17 -14.81 -1.46 -2.31
C ARG A 17 -14.42 -1.88 -0.89
N VAL A 18 -13.70 -1.03 -0.16
CA VAL A 18 -13.29 -1.31 1.23
C VAL A 18 -14.51 -1.39 2.15
N ARG A 19 -15.48 -0.46 2.03
CA ARG A 19 -16.74 -0.53 2.80
C ARG A 19 -17.51 -1.82 2.52
N ALA A 20 -17.60 -2.24 1.26
CA ALA A 20 -18.25 -3.49 0.89
C ALA A 20 -17.51 -4.72 1.47
N SER A 21 -16.18 -4.72 1.46
CA SER A 21 -15.40 -5.79 2.09
C SER A 21 -15.58 -5.84 3.60
N ALA A 22 -15.56 -4.71 4.29
CA ALA A 22 -15.83 -4.64 5.73
C ALA A 22 -17.23 -5.19 6.07
N SER A 23 -18.25 -4.79 5.29
CA SER A 23 -19.61 -5.31 5.44
C SER A 23 -19.70 -6.82 5.24
N ARG A 24 -19.03 -7.38 4.21
CA ARG A 24 -19.00 -8.84 3.99
C ARG A 24 -18.29 -9.59 5.12
N ALA A 25 -17.29 -8.97 5.74
CA ALA A 25 -16.60 -9.54 6.89
C ALA A 25 -17.37 -9.36 8.22
N GLY A 26 -18.51 -8.66 8.21
CA GLY A 26 -19.25 -8.34 9.44
C GLY A 26 -18.53 -7.36 10.37
N MET A 27 -17.59 -6.58 9.84
CA MET A 27 -16.75 -5.64 10.61
C MET A 27 -17.14 -4.20 10.34
N ASN A 28 -16.92 -3.32 11.31
CA ASN A 28 -16.95 -1.89 11.03
C ASN A 28 -15.73 -1.48 10.18
N LEU A 29 -15.82 -0.35 9.49
CA LEU A 29 -14.78 0.09 8.56
C LEU A 29 -13.42 0.31 9.25
N GLY A 30 -13.40 0.86 10.45
CA GLY A 30 -12.18 1.14 11.20
C GLY A 30 -11.43 -0.14 11.56
N ASP A 31 -12.14 -1.11 12.14
CA ASP A 31 -11.57 -2.40 12.53
C ASP A 31 -11.08 -3.18 11.31
N TYR A 32 -11.85 -3.20 10.22
CA TYR A 32 -11.44 -3.84 8.99
C TYR A 32 -10.14 -3.24 8.44
N VAL A 33 -10.06 -1.91 8.37
CA VAL A 33 -8.84 -1.22 7.90
C VAL A 33 -7.66 -1.46 8.84
N ALA A 34 -7.88 -1.44 10.15
CA ALA A 34 -6.84 -1.75 11.13
C ALA A 34 -6.28 -3.17 10.95
N SER A 35 -7.15 -4.18 10.83
CA SER A 35 -6.71 -5.58 10.62
C SER A 35 -5.96 -5.76 9.30
N VAL A 36 -6.37 -5.06 8.23
CA VAL A 36 -5.63 -5.09 6.95
C VAL A 36 -4.23 -4.47 7.11
N LEU A 37 -4.12 -3.35 7.82
CA LEU A 37 -2.84 -2.69 8.07
C LEU A 37 -1.93 -3.55 8.96
N GLU A 38 -2.47 -4.19 10.00
CA GLU A 38 -1.73 -5.14 10.84
C GLU A 38 -1.21 -6.32 10.04
N ALA A 39 -2.04 -6.90 9.15
CA ALA A 39 -1.62 -7.98 8.27
C ALA A 39 -0.50 -7.55 7.30
N ASP A 40 -0.58 -6.33 6.73
CA ASP A 40 0.48 -5.77 5.89
C ASP A 40 1.80 -5.61 6.66
N GLN A 41 1.74 -5.09 7.89
CA GLN A 41 2.92 -4.95 8.74
C GLN A 41 3.52 -6.30 9.13
N ALA A 42 2.67 -7.28 9.49
CA ALA A 42 3.13 -8.62 9.79
C ALA A 42 3.79 -9.29 8.57
N ALA A 43 3.27 -9.07 7.37
CA ALA A 43 3.89 -9.57 6.14
C ALA A 43 5.27 -8.96 5.88
N ALA A 44 5.52 -7.71 6.28
CA ALA A 44 6.82 -7.05 6.14
C ALA A 44 7.93 -7.73 6.95
N SER A 45 7.60 -8.26 8.13
CA SER A 45 8.51 -9.04 8.99
C SER A 45 8.35 -10.56 8.82
N GLY A 46 7.49 -10.99 7.89
CA GLY A 46 7.15 -12.40 7.69
C GLY A 46 8.22 -13.20 6.93
N GLY A 47 7.87 -14.45 6.63
CA GLY A 47 8.69 -15.32 5.78
C GLY A 47 8.96 -14.70 4.39
N PRO A 48 9.99 -15.19 3.67
CA PRO A 48 10.38 -14.63 2.38
C PRO A 48 9.23 -14.47 1.37
N GLU A 49 8.34 -15.47 1.28
CA GLU A 49 7.19 -15.45 0.36
C GLU A 49 6.20 -14.31 0.67
N LEU A 50 5.92 -14.07 1.95
CA LEU A 50 5.02 -12.98 2.37
C LEU A 50 5.65 -11.61 2.11
N ARG A 51 6.96 -11.47 2.38
CA ARG A 51 7.70 -10.24 2.06
C ARG A 51 7.73 -9.97 0.57
N GLU A 52 7.92 -11.01 -0.24
CA GLU A 52 7.91 -10.89 -1.70
C GLU A 52 6.52 -10.51 -2.22
N ALA A 53 5.46 -11.17 -1.74
CA ALA A 53 4.08 -10.84 -2.12
C ALA A 53 3.76 -9.37 -1.79
N ARG A 54 4.16 -8.90 -0.60
CA ARG A 54 4.03 -7.50 -0.18
C ARG A 54 4.82 -6.56 -1.10
N ALA A 55 6.08 -6.89 -1.41
CA ALA A 55 6.92 -6.09 -2.29
C ALA A 55 6.30 -5.95 -3.68
N ARG A 56 5.80 -7.04 -4.27
CA ARG A 56 5.10 -7.02 -5.57
C ARG A 56 3.85 -6.14 -5.55
N MET A 57 3.05 -6.21 -4.48
CA MET A 57 1.87 -5.36 -4.33
C MET A 57 2.24 -3.87 -4.32
N HIS A 58 3.25 -3.47 -3.55
CA HIS A 58 3.73 -2.09 -3.49
C HIS A 58 4.36 -1.63 -4.81
N ALA A 59 5.19 -2.47 -5.43
CA ALA A 59 5.80 -2.17 -6.73
C ALA A 59 4.73 -1.91 -7.80
N ALA A 60 3.67 -2.73 -7.85
CA ALA A 60 2.56 -2.53 -8.78
C ALA A 60 1.80 -1.22 -8.52
N ALA A 61 1.62 -0.83 -7.25
CA ALA A 61 1.01 0.44 -6.91
C ALA A 61 1.88 1.65 -7.31
N ALA A 62 3.18 1.58 -7.01
CA ALA A 62 4.16 2.59 -7.40
C ALA A 62 4.23 2.75 -8.93
N TYR A 63 4.27 1.63 -9.66
CA TYR A 63 4.29 1.64 -11.12
C TYR A 63 3.02 2.27 -11.73
N ARG A 64 1.83 1.92 -11.23
CA ARG A 64 0.58 2.55 -11.68
C ARG A 64 0.57 4.06 -11.43
N LYS A 65 1.11 4.49 -10.29
CA LYS A 65 1.26 5.92 -9.99
C LYS A 65 2.22 6.60 -10.96
N TRP A 66 3.40 6.02 -11.19
CA TRP A 66 4.38 6.53 -12.14
C TRP A 66 3.79 6.67 -13.56
N LEU A 67 3.00 5.68 -14.02
CA LEU A 67 2.27 5.76 -15.28
C LEU A 67 1.24 6.90 -15.28
N ALA A 68 0.43 7.02 -14.23
CA ALA A 68 -0.61 8.03 -14.12
C ALA A 68 -0.04 9.46 -14.07
N ASP A 69 1.16 9.61 -13.50
CA ASP A 69 1.88 10.88 -13.41
C ASP A 69 2.64 11.21 -14.73
N GLY A 70 2.48 10.41 -15.79
CA GLY A 70 3.05 10.66 -17.11
C GLY A 70 4.48 10.14 -17.31
N ARG A 71 4.90 9.16 -16.50
CA ARG A 71 6.26 8.60 -16.50
C ARG A 71 7.34 9.67 -16.31
N PRO A 72 7.26 10.48 -15.23
CA PRO A 72 8.26 11.51 -15.00
C PRO A 72 9.65 10.87 -14.86
N GLU A 73 10.61 11.44 -15.58
CA GLU A 73 12.05 11.15 -15.46
C GLU A 73 12.84 12.41 -15.08
N THR A 74 12.15 13.53 -14.85
CA THR A 74 12.76 14.75 -14.30
C THR A 74 13.33 14.45 -12.93
N ASP A 75 14.60 14.79 -12.73
CA ASP A 75 15.39 14.46 -11.53
C ASP A 75 15.64 12.96 -11.32
N ALA A 76 15.48 12.13 -12.35
CA ALA A 76 15.87 10.72 -12.28
C ALA A 76 17.38 10.58 -12.16
N MET A 77 17.82 9.71 -11.25
CA MET A 77 19.22 9.34 -11.10
C MET A 77 19.62 8.36 -12.20
N SER A 78 20.78 8.56 -12.80
CA SER A 78 21.47 7.59 -13.65
C SER A 78 21.84 6.33 -12.86
N LEU A 79 22.13 5.23 -13.57
CA LEU A 79 22.60 4.00 -12.93
C LEU A 79 23.89 4.22 -12.14
N ASP A 80 24.80 5.04 -12.67
CA ASP A 80 26.06 5.42 -12.01
C ASP A 80 25.78 6.19 -10.71
N GLU A 81 24.80 7.09 -10.70
CA GLU A 81 24.37 7.80 -9.47
C GLU A 81 23.70 6.87 -8.45
N VAL A 82 23.00 5.82 -8.91
CA VAL A 82 22.29 4.86 -8.03
C VAL A 82 23.24 3.84 -7.41
N PHE A 83 24.22 3.35 -8.18
CA PHE A 83 25.11 2.25 -7.75
C PHE A 83 26.53 2.71 -7.40
N GLY A 84 26.93 3.93 -7.79
CA GLY A 84 28.18 4.56 -7.40
C GLY A 84 29.43 4.04 -8.12
N ASP A 85 29.32 3.70 -9.41
CA ASP A 85 30.44 3.24 -10.25
C ASP A 85 31.37 4.39 -10.69
#